data_AF-K1SRQ6-F1
#
_entry.id   AF-K1SRQ6-F1
#
_cell.length_a   1.000
_cell.length_b   1.000
_cell.length_c   1.000
_cell.angle_alpha   90.00
_cell.angle_beta   90.00
_cell.angle_gamma   90.00
#
_symmetry.space_group_name_H-M   'P 1'
#
loop_
_entity.id
_entity.type
_entity.pdbx_description
1 polymer ?
#
loop_
_entity_poly.entity_id
_entity_poly.type
_entity_poly.pdbx_seq_one_letter_code
_entity_poly.pdbx_strand_id
1 'polypeptide(L)'
;TNADKELYLHNSEGNNPTSYTVYSTLNQMMIIGRYYNAADQVSGATLPDDTYTFTTTDRPWYGMYMSAAEVNLYLAEFAMLNNQEAQAKTYYDKALALSVQSYDALAKDNQVAYYSNVQGCFGYDPNEGAIDLKDGEIEAMMSSEKYAFTGTAAEKLEKIYLQEMLHFTLYPNEVYITARRSGYPSYHSTILPRIDYAEVPATSIPRRSRQEQLLMMILLG
;
A
#
# COMPACT_ATOMS: atom_id res chain seq x y z
N THR A 1 -20.51 1.04 15.93
CA THR A 1 -19.56 1.89 15.17
C THR A 1 -20.33 2.53 14.04
N ASN A 2 -20.15 3.82 13.77
CA ASN A 2 -20.88 4.52 12.69
C ASN A 2 -20.45 4.08 11.27
N ALA A 3 -19.52 3.12 11.14
CA ALA A 3 -18.97 2.65 9.87
C ALA A 3 -19.98 1.90 8.99
N ASP A 4 -20.98 1.26 9.60
CA ASP A 4 -22.01 0.49 8.88
C ASP A 4 -23.31 1.30 8.65
N LYS A 5 -23.32 2.59 8.99
CA LYS A 5 -24.46 3.44 8.70
C LYS A 5 -24.40 3.86 7.23
N GLU A 6 -25.36 3.40 6.44
CA GLU A 6 -25.61 3.94 5.10
C GLU A 6 -25.90 5.43 5.22
N LEU A 7 -25.07 6.24 4.59
CA LEU A 7 -25.27 7.67 4.47
C LEU A 7 -25.71 7.96 3.04
N TYR A 8 -26.64 8.88 2.89
CA TYR A 8 -27.17 9.27 1.58
C TYR A 8 -26.78 10.73 1.32
N LEU A 9 -26.13 10.96 0.18
CA LEU A 9 -25.89 12.29 -0.34
C LEU A 9 -27.05 12.67 -1.23
N HIS A 10 -27.50 13.91 -1.14
CA HIS A 10 -28.54 14.48 -1.99
C HIS A 10 -27.91 15.56 -2.87
N ASN A 11 -28.52 15.83 -4.02
CA ASN A 11 -28.14 17.01 -4.81
C ASN A 11 -28.48 18.31 -4.05
N SER A 12 -28.07 19.45 -4.59
CA SER A 12 -28.26 20.78 -3.96
C SER A 12 -29.72 21.14 -3.69
N GLU A 13 -30.67 20.48 -4.35
CA GLU A 13 -32.12 20.64 -4.19
C GLU A 13 -32.74 19.66 -3.18
N GLY A 14 -31.94 18.74 -2.62
CA GLY A 14 -32.40 17.69 -1.70
C GLY A 14 -32.96 16.44 -2.38
N ASN A 15 -32.84 16.34 -3.71
CA ASN A 15 -33.35 15.23 -4.52
C ASN A 15 -32.25 14.21 -4.85
N ASN A 16 -32.62 13.12 -5.53
CA ASN A 16 -31.72 12.08 -6.06
C ASN A 16 -30.71 11.52 -5.03
N PRO A 17 -31.18 10.80 -3.99
CA PRO A 17 -30.28 10.26 -2.98
C PRO A 17 -29.34 9.19 -3.55
N THR A 18 -28.03 9.38 -3.37
CA THR A 18 -26.99 8.39 -3.69
C THR A 18 -26.35 7.87 -2.41
N SER A 19 -26.24 6.54 -2.28
CA SER A 19 -25.58 5.91 -1.14
C SER A 19 -24.09 6.22 -1.13
N TYR A 20 -23.57 6.57 0.04
CA TYR A 20 -22.19 6.99 0.28
C TYR A 20 -21.57 6.18 1.42
N THR A 21 -20.33 5.75 1.23
CA THR A 21 -19.52 5.06 2.23
C THR A 21 -18.44 5.99 2.77
N VAL A 22 -18.40 6.18 4.09
CA VAL A 22 -17.43 7.05 4.78
C VAL A 22 -15.99 6.51 4.84
N TYR A 23 -15.72 5.35 4.24
CA TYR A 23 -14.39 4.75 4.23
C TYR A 23 -13.87 4.60 2.79
N SER A 24 -12.57 4.79 2.64
CA SER A 24 -11.88 4.53 1.37
C SER A 24 -11.84 3.03 1.09
N THR A 25 -12.21 2.63 -0.12
CA THR A 25 -11.94 1.28 -0.62
C THR A 25 -10.50 1.20 -1.14
N LEU A 26 -9.92 -0.01 -1.11
CA LEU A 26 -8.62 -0.27 -1.73
C LEU A 26 -8.68 0.08 -3.22
N ASN A 27 -7.74 0.93 -3.68
CA ASN A 27 -7.64 1.25 -5.10
C ASN A 27 -7.27 -0.01 -5.89
N GLN A 28 -8.15 -0.42 -6.81
CA GLN A 28 -7.94 -1.62 -7.60
C GLN A 28 -7.05 -1.40 -8.82
N MET A 29 -6.78 -0.15 -9.23
CA MET A 29 -5.99 0.14 -10.44
C MET A 29 -4.56 -0.37 -10.34
N MET A 30 -4.01 -0.37 -9.13
CA MET A 30 -2.68 -0.92 -8.83
C MET A 30 -2.63 -2.46 -8.91
N ILE A 31 -3.78 -3.16 -8.90
CA ILE A 31 -3.88 -4.63 -8.80
C ILE A 31 -4.37 -5.24 -10.11
N ILE A 32 -5.46 -4.73 -10.68
CA ILE A 32 -6.13 -5.36 -11.84
C ILE A 32 -5.84 -4.66 -13.17
N GLY A 33 -5.40 -3.38 -13.16
CA GLY A 33 -4.77 -2.59 -14.23
C GLY A 33 -5.36 -2.55 -15.65
N ARG A 34 -6.35 -3.39 -15.98
CA ARG A 34 -6.85 -3.65 -17.34
C ARG A 34 -8.34 -3.37 -17.49
N TYR A 35 -9.08 -3.32 -16.39
CA TYR A 35 -10.51 -3.00 -16.40
C TYR A 35 -10.75 -1.68 -15.71
N TYR A 36 -11.50 -0.82 -16.39
CA TYR A 36 -11.97 0.44 -15.88
C TYR A 36 -12.97 0.21 -14.75
N ASN A 37 -12.49 0.32 -13.51
CA ASN A 37 -13.33 0.58 -12.35
C ASN A 37 -13.22 2.04 -11.92
N ALA A 38 -12.49 2.89 -12.66
CA ALA A 38 -12.25 4.29 -12.30
C ALA A 38 -13.54 5.11 -12.25
N ALA A 39 -14.43 4.91 -13.23
CA ALA A 39 -15.72 5.57 -13.25
C ALA A 39 -16.54 5.20 -12.01
N ASP A 40 -16.60 3.92 -11.63
CA ASP A 40 -17.33 3.48 -10.42
C ASP A 40 -16.66 3.97 -9.12
N GLN A 41 -15.33 3.88 -9.04
CA GLN A 41 -14.54 4.32 -7.88
C GLN A 41 -14.65 5.83 -7.63
N VAL A 42 -14.75 6.63 -8.69
CA VAL A 42 -14.94 8.08 -8.54
C VAL A 42 -16.43 8.47 -8.51
N SER A 43 -17.33 7.71 -9.15
CA SER A 43 -18.79 7.91 -9.02
C SER A 43 -19.26 7.86 -7.57
N GLY A 44 -18.64 6.99 -6.76
CA GLY A 44 -18.91 6.88 -5.33
C GLY A 44 -18.34 8.05 -4.49
N ALA A 45 -17.47 8.88 -5.08
CA ALA A 45 -16.88 10.06 -4.46
C ALA A 45 -17.53 11.38 -4.92
N THR A 46 -18.35 11.36 -5.98
CA THR A 46 -18.99 12.54 -6.56
C THR A 46 -20.40 12.78 -6.00
N LEU A 47 -20.84 14.04 -5.98
CA LEU A 47 -22.20 14.39 -5.59
C LEU A 47 -23.24 13.88 -6.61
N PRO A 48 -24.49 13.64 -6.19
CA PRO A 48 -25.55 13.27 -7.13
C PRO A 48 -25.72 14.32 -8.22
N ASP A 49 -25.89 13.85 -9.46
CA ASP A 49 -26.05 14.65 -10.68
C ASP A 49 -24.82 15.46 -11.12
N ASP A 50 -23.68 15.30 -10.44
CA ASP A 50 -22.44 15.98 -10.82
C ASP A 50 -21.80 15.33 -12.05
N THR A 51 -21.20 16.15 -12.92
CA THR A 51 -20.64 15.68 -14.19
C THR A 51 -19.13 15.57 -14.08
N TYR A 52 -18.60 14.35 -14.13
CA TYR A 52 -17.17 14.09 -14.17
C TYR A 52 -16.75 13.46 -15.50
N THR A 53 -15.50 13.68 -15.92
CA THR A 53 -14.97 13.19 -17.20
C THR A 53 -13.67 12.42 -17.02
N PHE A 54 -13.74 11.10 -16.85
CA PHE A 54 -12.53 10.27 -16.78
C PHE A 54 -12.03 9.87 -18.16
N THR A 55 -10.71 9.81 -18.30
CA THR A 55 -10.09 9.07 -19.40
C THR A 55 -10.47 7.60 -19.24
N THR A 56 -11.13 6.99 -20.24
CA THR A 56 -11.56 5.57 -20.28
C THR A 56 -10.72 4.71 -21.24
N THR A 57 -9.53 5.17 -21.61
CA THR A 57 -8.69 4.51 -22.60
C THR A 57 -7.91 3.35 -22.00
N ASP A 58 -8.05 2.16 -22.59
CA ASP A 58 -7.28 0.98 -22.19
C ASP A 58 -5.77 1.25 -22.15
N ARG A 59 -5.10 0.66 -21.16
CA ARG A 59 -3.65 0.80 -20.91
C ARG A 59 -3.08 -0.53 -20.40
N PRO A 60 -1.77 -0.78 -20.63
CA PRO A 60 -1.11 -1.90 -19.97
C PRO A 60 -1.10 -1.67 -18.45
N TRP A 61 -1.18 -2.76 -17.69
CA TRP A 61 -0.89 -2.73 -16.26
C TRP A 61 0.62 -2.67 -16.05
N TYR A 62 1.06 -1.76 -15.19
CA TYR A 62 2.44 -1.66 -14.73
C TYR A 62 2.54 -2.33 -13.37
N GLY A 63 3.39 -3.34 -13.27
CA GLY A 63 3.70 -4.04 -12.03
C GLY A 63 5.15 -3.88 -11.64
N MET A 64 5.42 -3.78 -10.34
CA MET A 64 6.78 -3.89 -9.79
C MET A 64 7.14 -5.38 -9.71
N TYR A 65 8.24 -5.79 -10.34
CA TYR A 65 8.78 -7.14 -10.18
C TYR A 65 9.91 -7.18 -9.16
N MET A 66 10.79 -6.17 -9.20
CA MET A 66 11.91 -5.98 -8.28
C MET A 66 12.21 -4.49 -8.22
N SER A 67 12.56 -3.97 -7.05
CA SER A 67 12.79 -2.53 -6.87
C SER A 67 14.14 -2.22 -6.24
N ALA A 68 14.62 -0.99 -6.45
CA ALA A 68 15.81 -0.52 -5.77
C ALA A 68 15.57 -0.40 -4.24
N ALA A 69 14.33 -0.13 -3.81
CA ALA A 69 13.97 -0.07 -2.39
C ALA A 69 14.13 -1.43 -1.72
N GLU A 70 13.58 -2.48 -2.32
CA GLU A 70 13.70 -3.88 -1.88
C GLU A 70 15.18 -4.28 -1.71
N VAL A 71 16.01 -4.02 -2.72
CA VAL A 71 17.44 -4.36 -2.65
C VAL A 71 18.14 -3.62 -1.51
N ASN A 72 17.82 -2.34 -1.30
CA ASN A 72 18.39 -1.59 -0.19
C ASN A 72 17.90 -2.11 1.17
N LEU A 73 16.66 -2.61 1.29
CA LEU A 73 16.20 -3.24 2.54
C LEU A 73 16.98 -4.52 2.84
N TYR A 74 17.21 -5.38 1.84
CA TYR A 74 18.05 -6.57 2.01
C TYR A 74 19.50 -6.22 2.39
N LEU A 75 20.05 -5.16 1.78
CA LEU A 75 21.39 -4.67 2.14
C LEU A 75 21.43 -4.08 3.55
N ALA A 76 20.36 -3.39 3.98
CA ALA A 76 20.23 -2.87 5.33
C ALA A 76 20.17 -4.00 6.36
N GLU A 77 19.37 -5.04 6.09
CA GLU A 77 19.32 -6.25 6.92
C GLU A 77 20.69 -6.90 7.00
N PHE A 78 21.32 -7.17 5.86
CA PHE A 78 22.62 -7.85 5.81
C PHE A 78 23.69 -7.08 6.59
N ALA A 79 23.72 -5.76 6.45
CA ALA A 79 24.60 -4.90 7.24
C ALA A 79 24.30 -4.97 8.74
N MET A 80 23.02 -4.94 9.15
CA MET A 80 22.64 -5.08 10.57
C MET A 80 23.07 -6.42 11.16
N LEU A 81 22.85 -7.53 10.43
CA LEU A 81 23.24 -8.87 10.87
C LEU A 81 24.77 -9.02 11.00
N ASN A 82 25.53 -8.21 10.27
CA ASN A 82 27.00 -8.13 10.36
C ASN A 82 27.50 -7.06 11.35
N ASN A 83 26.63 -6.47 12.18
CA ASN A 83 26.94 -5.38 13.11
C ASN A 83 27.51 -4.11 12.44
N GLN A 84 27.14 -3.85 11.18
CA GLN A 84 27.55 -2.68 10.40
C GLN A 84 26.46 -1.60 10.40
N GLU A 85 26.13 -1.07 11.59
CA GLU A 85 24.97 -0.20 11.80
C GLU A 85 24.96 1.07 10.92
N ALA A 86 26.10 1.74 10.76
CA ALA A 86 26.18 2.96 9.93
C ALA A 86 25.86 2.67 8.44
N GLN A 87 26.31 1.51 7.95
CA GLN A 87 26.02 1.07 6.60
C GLN A 87 24.55 0.65 6.47
N ALA A 88 24.01 -0.06 7.47
CA ALA A 88 22.60 -0.40 7.51
C ALA A 88 21.70 0.83 7.47
N LYS A 89 22.00 1.87 8.25
CA LYS A 89 21.28 3.13 8.23
C LYS A 89 21.28 3.75 6.83
N THR A 90 22.44 3.77 6.17
CA THR A 90 22.57 4.34 4.83
C THR A 90 21.66 3.62 3.83
N TYR A 91 21.59 2.29 3.88
CA TYR A 91 20.70 1.51 3.03
C TYR A 91 19.23 1.69 3.42
N TYR A 92 18.91 1.69 4.71
CA TYR A 92 17.55 1.90 5.22
C TYR A 92 16.97 3.25 4.79
N ASP A 93 17.72 4.34 4.97
CA ASP A 93 17.27 5.68 4.57
C ASP A 93 17.03 5.76 3.05
N LYS A 94 17.91 5.15 2.25
CA LYS A 94 17.74 5.05 0.79
C LYS A 94 16.50 4.26 0.42
N ALA A 95 16.27 3.13 1.08
CA ALA A 95 15.12 2.28 0.84
C ALA A 95 13.80 3.02 1.09
N LEU A 96 13.71 3.82 2.15
CA LEU A 96 12.50 4.58 2.46
C LEU A 96 12.15 5.55 1.32
N ALA A 97 13.10 6.36 0.88
CA ALA A 97 12.89 7.30 -0.22
C ALA A 97 12.56 6.57 -1.54
N LEU A 98 13.32 5.52 -1.87
CA LEU A 98 13.12 4.73 -3.09
C LEU A 98 11.78 3.99 -3.08
N SER A 99 11.29 3.56 -1.91
CA SER A 99 10.00 2.89 -1.78
C SER A 99 8.87 3.83 -2.19
N VAL A 100 8.86 5.04 -1.63
CA VAL A 100 7.89 6.10 -1.96
C VAL A 100 7.96 6.43 -3.45
N GLN A 101 9.16 6.67 -3.98
CA GLN A 101 9.36 7.01 -5.40
C GLN A 101 8.92 5.87 -6.34
N SER A 102 9.14 4.62 -5.97
CA SER A 102 8.72 3.46 -6.78
C SER A 102 7.20 3.38 -6.87
N TYR A 103 6.50 3.60 -5.76
CA TYR A 103 5.05 3.60 -5.73
C TYR A 103 4.45 4.84 -6.41
N ASP A 104 5.09 6.01 -6.31
CA ASP A 104 4.67 7.21 -7.03
C ASP A 104 4.74 7.00 -8.56
N ALA A 105 5.88 6.48 -9.05
CA ALA A 105 6.03 6.14 -10.47
C ALA A 105 4.99 5.10 -10.92
N LEU A 106 4.77 4.06 -10.11
CA LEU A 106 3.81 3.01 -10.41
C LEU A 106 2.36 3.54 -10.44
N ALA A 107 2.01 4.44 -9.52
CA ALA A 107 0.68 5.05 -9.46
C ALA A 107 0.46 6.01 -10.64
N LYS A 108 1.48 6.77 -11.04
CA LYS A 108 1.47 7.59 -12.26
C LYS A 108 1.28 6.76 -13.52
N ASP A 109 2.02 5.68 -13.68
CA ASP A 109 2.00 4.83 -14.89
C ASP A 109 0.69 4.02 -14.98
N ASN A 110 0.19 3.53 -13.85
CA ASN A 110 -1.16 2.96 -13.76
C ASN A 110 -2.26 4.03 -13.72
N GLN A 111 -1.91 5.32 -13.87
CA GLN A 111 -2.74 6.53 -13.76
C GLN A 111 -3.92 6.33 -12.79
N VAL A 112 -3.55 6.16 -11.51
CA VAL A 112 -4.45 6.06 -10.35
C VAL A 112 -5.30 7.33 -10.27
N ALA A 113 -6.59 7.20 -9.91
CA ALA A 113 -7.47 8.35 -9.74
C ALA A 113 -6.83 9.41 -8.81
N TYR A 114 -7.05 10.69 -9.12
CA TYR A 114 -6.44 11.85 -8.46
C TYR A 114 -4.94 12.06 -8.68
N TYR A 115 -4.28 11.28 -9.55
CA TYR A 115 -3.00 11.73 -10.10
C TYR A 115 -3.20 12.89 -11.07
N SER A 116 -2.27 13.85 -11.07
CA SER A 116 -2.34 15.08 -11.87
C SER A 116 -2.38 14.84 -13.38
N ASN A 117 -1.90 13.68 -13.85
CA ASN A 117 -1.96 13.28 -15.25
C ASN A 117 -3.31 12.65 -15.64
N VAL A 118 -4.23 12.44 -14.70
CA VAL A 118 -5.56 11.88 -14.94
C VAL A 118 -6.57 13.01 -15.15
N GLN A 119 -7.18 13.03 -16.33
CA GLN A 119 -8.20 14.01 -16.67
C GLN A 119 -9.50 13.75 -15.89
N GLY A 120 -10.09 14.85 -15.38
CA GLY A 120 -11.42 14.91 -14.77
C GLY A 120 -11.55 14.34 -13.35
N CYS A 121 -10.43 14.12 -12.66
CA CYS A 121 -10.39 13.83 -11.22
C CYS A 121 -10.45 15.07 -10.33
N PHE A 122 -10.65 16.27 -10.88
CA PHE A 122 -10.52 17.52 -10.14
C PHE A 122 -11.60 18.52 -10.51
N GLY A 123 -11.97 19.36 -9.54
CA GLY A 123 -12.66 20.62 -9.78
C GLY A 123 -14.12 20.63 -9.35
N TYR A 124 -14.62 19.57 -8.71
CA TYR A 124 -15.96 19.54 -8.15
C TYR A 124 -15.99 19.77 -6.62
N ASP A 125 -14.89 19.49 -5.90
CA ASP A 125 -14.72 19.88 -4.48
C ASP A 125 -13.50 20.83 -4.31
N PRO A 126 -13.66 22.00 -3.66
CA PRO A 126 -12.57 22.95 -3.41
C PRO A 126 -11.42 22.41 -2.55
N ASN A 127 -11.60 21.29 -1.85
CA ASN A 127 -10.58 20.62 -1.05
C ASN A 127 -9.83 19.53 -1.83
N GLU A 128 -10.18 19.28 -3.09
CA GLU A 128 -9.48 18.29 -3.91
C GLU A 128 -8.08 18.73 -4.26
N GLY A 129 -7.16 17.78 -4.25
CA GLY A 129 -5.80 17.98 -4.64
C GLY A 129 -5.22 16.72 -5.26
N ALA A 130 -4.20 16.93 -6.09
CA ALA A 130 -3.45 15.84 -6.67
C ALA A 130 -2.74 15.02 -5.58
N ILE A 131 -2.75 13.69 -5.73
CA ILE A 131 -2.12 12.74 -4.81
C ILE A 131 -0.69 12.37 -5.21
N ASP A 132 -0.18 12.96 -6.30
CA ASP A 132 1.20 12.86 -6.75
C ASP A 132 2.14 13.21 -5.58
N LEU A 133 3.30 12.56 -5.56
CA LEU A 133 4.36 12.92 -4.64
C LEU A 133 4.77 14.39 -4.84
N LYS A 134 4.75 15.18 -3.76
CA LYS A 134 5.12 16.60 -3.78
C LYS A 134 6.51 16.83 -3.23
N ASP A 135 7.13 17.92 -3.68
CA ASP A 135 8.40 18.40 -3.16
C ASP A 135 8.34 18.55 -1.63
N GLY A 136 9.32 17.97 -0.92
CA GLY A 136 9.39 18.04 0.54
C GLY A 136 8.65 16.94 1.29
N GLU A 137 7.80 16.13 0.65
CA GLU A 137 7.02 15.09 1.35
C GLU A 137 7.90 13.93 1.83
N ILE A 138 8.93 13.55 1.07
CA ILE A 138 9.91 12.54 1.52
C ILE A 138 10.71 13.10 2.69
N GLU A 139 11.19 14.34 2.61
CA GLU A 139 11.94 14.99 3.70
C GLU A 139 11.08 15.10 4.97
N ALA A 140 9.81 15.48 4.83
CA ALA A 140 8.86 15.55 5.94
C ALA A 140 8.62 14.15 6.55
N MET A 141 8.41 13.13 5.72
CA MET A 141 8.29 11.74 6.17
C MET A 141 9.55 11.31 6.95
N MET A 142 10.73 11.54 6.38
CA MET A 142 12.01 11.14 6.97
C MET A 142 12.35 11.91 8.25
N SER A 143 11.76 13.09 8.47
CA SER A 143 11.91 13.87 9.71
C SER A 143 11.12 13.30 10.89
N SER A 144 10.12 12.45 10.63
CA SER A 144 9.30 11.84 11.68
C SER A 144 10.08 10.76 12.43
N GLU A 145 9.98 10.78 13.77
CA GLU A 145 10.62 9.79 14.64
C GLU A 145 10.19 8.35 14.31
N LYS A 146 9.02 8.17 13.68
CA LYS A 146 8.53 6.86 13.23
C LYS A 146 9.45 6.18 12.22
N TYR A 147 10.20 6.96 11.45
CA TYR A 147 11.15 6.47 10.43
C TYR A 147 12.60 6.60 10.89
N ALA A 148 12.85 7.12 12.10
CA ALA A 148 14.21 7.26 12.60
C ALA A 148 14.86 5.89 12.87
N PHE A 149 16.09 5.71 12.40
CA PHE A 149 16.87 4.48 12.59
C PHE A 149 17.53 4.40 13.97
N THR A 150 16.70 4.42 15.01
CA THR A 150 17.08 4.47 16.44
C THR A 150 16.59 3.22 17.19
N GLY A 151 17.10 3.02 18.40
CA GLY A 151 16.77 1.89 19.27
C GLY A 151 17.91 0.87 19.40
N THR A 152 17.58 -0.25 20.03
CA THR A 152 18.44 -1.44 20.13
C THR A 152 18.68 -2.08 18.76
N ALA A 153 19.67 -2.96 18.67
CA ALA A 153 19.93 -3.70 17.42
C ALA A 153 18.71 -4.51 16.96
N ALA A 154 17.96 -5.10 17.90
CA ALA A 154 16.73 -5.84 17.61
C ALA A 154 15.62 -4.93 17.06
N GLU A 155 15.41 -3.75 17.66
CA GLU A 155 14.40 -2.79 17.18
C GLU A 155 14.75 -2.21 15.81
N LYS A 156 16.03 -1.95 15.54
CA LYS A 156 16.50 -1.50 14.21
C LYS A 156 16.28 -2.58 13.15
N LEU A 157 16.55 -3.83 13.49
CA LEU A 157 16.31 -4.96 12.61
C LEU A 157 14.80 -5.16 12.35
N GLU A 158 13.97 -5.04 13.39
CA GLU A 158 12.52 -5.03 13.25
C GLU A 158 12.03 -3.90 12.33
N LYS A 159 12.56 -2.67 12.47
CA LYS A 159 12.22 -1.56 11.57
C LYS A 159 12.52 -1.87 10.11
N ILE A 160 13.61 -2.59 9.80
CA ILE A 160 13.91 -3.02 8.43
C ILE A 160 12.83 -4.00 7.95
N TYR A 161 12.49 -5.01 8.74
CA TYR A 161 11.46 -6.00 8.37
C TYR A 161 10.07 -5.39 8.19
N LEU A 162 9.69 -4.46 9.05
CA LEU A 162 8.41 -3.76 8.90
C LEU A 162 8.40 -2.92 7.62
N GLN A 163 9.52 -2.31 7.23
CA GLN A 163 9.61 -1.59 5.96
C GLN A 163 9.63 -2.51 4.74
N GLU A 164 10.23 -3.70 4.83
CA GLU A 164 10.06 -4.74 3.80
C GLU A 164 8.58 -5.07 3.61
N MET A 165 7.86 -5.35 4.69
CA MET A 165 6.43 -5.69 4.62
C MET A 165 5.59 -4.53 4.07
N LEU A 166 5.86 -3.29 4.46
CA LEU A 166 5.19 -2.11 3.92
C LEU A 166 5.47 -1.93 2.43
N HIS A 167 6.73 -2.09 2.01
CA HIS A 167 7.10 -2.03 0.59
C HIS A 167 6.41 -3.12 -0.22
N PHE A 168 6.15 -4.30 0.37
CA PHE A 168 5.46 -5.40 -0.28
C PHE A 168 3.94 -5.40 -0.12
N THR A 169 3.30 -4.30 0.30
CA THR A 169 1.84 -4.29 0.59
C THR A 169 0.96 -4.84 -0.56
N LEU A 170 1.34 -4.63 -1.82
CA LEU A 170 0.62 -5.17 -2.98
C LEU A 170 1.06 -6.59 -3.42
N TYR A 171 2.02 -7.17 -2.71
CA TYR A 171 2.68 -8.44 -2.98
C TYR A 171 2.48 -9.40 -1.79
N PRO A 172 1.28 -9.96 -1.61
CA PRO A 172 0.93 -10.73 -0.41
C PRO A 172 1.82 -11.96 -0.20
N ASN A 173 2.32 -12.56 -1.29
CA ASN A 173 3.29 -13.65 -1.21
C ASN A 173 4.59 -13.20 -0.54
N GLU A 174 5.11 -12.03 -0.92
CA GLU A 174 6.35 -11.47 -0.36
C GLU A 174 6.14 -11.06 1.10
N VAL A 175 5.04 -10.39 1.44
CA VAL A 175 4.70 -10.08 2.85
C VAL A 175 4.67 -11.35 3.70
N TYR A 176 4.04 -12.42 3.20
CA TYR A 176 3.93 -13.69 3.89
C TYR A 176 5.27 -14.44 4.00
N ILE A 177 6.15 -14.35 2.98
CA ILE A 177 7.51 -14.91 3.04
C ILE A 177 8.34 -14.12 4.05
N THR A 178 8.36 -12.79 3.95
CA THR A 178 9.10 -11.89 4.86
C THR A 178 8.69 -12.13 6.30
N ALA A 179 7.39 -12.15 6.61
CA ALA A 179 6.93 -12.35 7.99
C ALA A 179 7.36 -13.71 8.58
N ARG A 180 7.40 -14.76 7.75
CA ARG A 180 7.87 -16.09 8.19
C ARG A 180 9.39 -16.16 8.34
N ARG A 181 10.13 -15.50 7.45
CA ARG A 181 11.60 -15.50 7.43
C ARG A 181 12.16 -14.67 8.59
N SER A 182 11.60 -13.49 8.82
CA SER A 182 12.05 -12.57 9.87
C SER A 182 11.50 -12.94 11.25
N GLY A 183 10.31 -13.57 11.31
CA GLY A 183 9.58 -13.77 12.56
C GLY A 183 8.87 -12.51 13.06
N TYR A 184 8.86 -11.43 12.26
CA TYR A 184 8.19 -10.17 12.56
C TYR A 184 6.92 -9.98 11.70
N PRO A 185 5.90 -9.26 12.20
CA PRO A 185 5.83 -8.67 13.53
C PRO A 185 5.72 -9.77 14.59
N SER A 186 6.42 -9.59 15.71
CA SER A 186 6.46 -10.58 16.78
C SER A 186 5.38 -10.31 17.82
N TYR A 187 5.00 -11.31 18.61
CA TYR A 187 4.04 -11.13 19.71
C TYR A 187 4.52 -10.19 20.82
N HIS A 188 5.83 -10.04 20.94
CA HIS A 188 6.47 -9.22 21.99
C HIS A 188 7.05 -7.92 21.42
N SER A 189 6.74 -7.60 20.15
CA SER A 189 7.14 -6.35 19.55
C SER A 189 6.53 -5.17 20.29
N THR A 190 7.34 -4.16 20.55
CA THR A 190 6.92 -2.86 21.08
C THR A 190 6.56 -1.87 19.97
N ILE A 191 6.92 -2.17 18.71
CA ILE A 191 6.68 -1.31 17.55
C ILE A 191 5.35 -1.68 16.88
N LEU A 192 5.20 -2.96 16.51
CA LEU A 192 3.98 -3.50 15.91
C LEU A 192 3.73 -4.92 16.46
N PRO A 193 3.01 -5.07 17.59
CA PRO A 193 2.73 -6.38 18.15
C PRO A 193 1.81 -7.20 17.23
N ARG A 194 2.17 -8.46 17.00
CA ARG A 194 1.27 -9.43 16.36
C ARG A 194 0.11 -9.76 17.29
N ILE A 195 -1.10 -9.68 16.77
CA ILE A 195 -2.32 -10.05 17.50
C ILE A 195 -2.62 -11.53 17.27
N ASP A 196 -2.97 -12.24 18.35
CA ASP A 196 -3.53 -13.59 18.27
C ASP A 196 -5.06 -13.48 18.25
N TYR A 197 -5.67 -13.88 17.14
CA TYR A 197 -7.12 -13.84 16.96
C TYR A 197 -7.70 -15.19 17.35
N ALA A 198 -8.77 -15.20 18.15
CA ALA A 198 -9.39 -16.44 18.62
C ALA A 198 -9.99 -17.26 17.46
N GLU A 199 -10.50 -16.57 16.44
CA GLU A 199 -11.14 -17.14 15.26
C GLU A 199 -10.14 -17.78 14.29
N VAL A 200 -8.94 -17.21 14.20
CA VAL A 200 -7.84 -17.71 13.37
C VAL A 200 -6.53 -17.64 14.18
N PRO A 201 -6.31 -18.62 15.09
CA PRO A 201 -5.09 -18.66 15.87
C PRO A 201 -3.86 -18.71 14.97
N ALA A 202 -2.77 -18.07 15.34
CA ALA A 202 -1.58 -18.06 14.49
C ALA A 202 -0.97 -19.43 14.20
N THR A 203 -1.18 -20.40 15.09
CA THR A 203 -0.80 -21.80 14.88
C THR A 203 -1.50 -22.44 13.70
N SER A 204 -2.64 -21.88 13.28
CA SER A 204 -3.43 -22.31 12.12
C SER A 204 -2.88 -21.78 10.80
N ILE A 205 -2.00 -20.77 10.81
CA ILE A 205 -1.42 -20.23 9.58
C ILE A 205 -0.42 -21.24 9.01
N PRO A 206 -0.66 -21.81 7.81
CA PRO A 206 0.24 -22.79 7.21
C PRO A 206 1.65 -22.22 7.04
N ARG A 207 2.66 -23.09 6.95
CA ARG A 207 4.05 -22.70 6.62
C ARG A 207 4.46 -23.07 5.20
N ARG A 208 3.60 -23.75 4.45
CA ARG A 208 3.76 -24.15 3.05
C ARG A 208 2.43 -24.68 2.52
N SER A 209 2.22 -24.61 1.21
CA SER A 209 1.10 -25.28 0.54
C SER A 209 1.32 -26.79 0.50
N ARG A 210 0.23 -27.56 0.44
CA ARG A 210 0.30 -29.01 0.20
C ARG A 210 0.61 -29.27 -1.28
N GLN A 211 1.46 -30.26 -1.56
CA GLN A 211 1.94 -30.59 -2.91
C GLN A 211 0.81 -30.90 -3.92
N GLU A 212 -0.29 -31.47 -3.44
CA GLU A 212 -1.46 -31.83 -4.26
C GLU A 212 -2.27 -30.62 -4.76
N GLN A 213 -2.30 -29.52 -4.01
CA GLN A 213 -2.98 -28.29 -4.44
C GLN A 213 -2.20 -27.52 -5.51
N LEU A 214 -0.87 -27.68 -5.56
CA LEU A 214 -0.03 -27.09 -6.60
C LEU A 214 -0.33 -27.68 -7.99
N LEU A 215 -0.59 -28.99 -8.05
CA LEU A 215 -0.89 -29.67 -9.30
C LEU A 215 -2.22 -29.19 -9.91
N MET A 216 -3.21 -28.88 -9.07
CA MET A 216 -4.51 -28.40 -9.52
C MET A 216 -4.47 -26.95 -10.03
N MET A 217 -3.59 -26.09 -9.48
CA MET A 217 -3.40 -24.73 -10.00
C MET A 217 -2.61 -24.69 -11.31
N ILE A 218 -1.75 -25.68 -11.57
CA ILE A 218 -0.97 -25.77 -12.83
C ILE A 218 -1.76 -26.44 -13.95
N LEU A 219 -2.68 -27.36 -13.64
CA LEU A 219 -3.47 -28.11 -14.64
C LEU A 219 -4.76 -27.41 -15.09
N LEU A 220 -5.14 -26.28 -14.50
CA LEU A 220 -6.38 -25.54 -14.80
C LEU A 220 -6.15 -24.10 -15.29
N GLY A 221 -4.90 -23.70 -15.55
CA GLY A 221 -4.54 -22.47 -16.28
C GLY A 221 -4.18 -22.79 -17.72
#